data_AF-A0A661IR77-F1
#
_entry.id   AF-A0A661IR77-F1
#
_cell.length_a   1.000
_cell.length_b   1.000
_cell.length_c   1.000
_cell.angle_alpha   90.00
_cell.angle_beta   90.00
_cell.angle_gamma   90.00
#
_symmetry.space_group_name_H-M   'P 1'
#
loop_
_entity.id
_entity.type
_entity.pdbx_description
1 polymer ?
#
loop_
_entity_poly.entity_id
_entity_poly.type
_entity_poly.pdbx_seq_one_letter_code
_entity_poly.pdbx_strand_id
1 'polypeptide(L)'
;MEKSIKILEEISQKCYSDTTVYKFSKNLNLPDKYKKGRIDASSWINDLIYYYVQKEKNFLKEFIQHINDQKEIIAIINNGDYKNGLYDQLQEVELHIKES
;
A
#
# COMPACT_ATOMS: atom_id res chain seq x y z
N MET A 1 3.44 -7.72 -6.21
CA MET A 1 3.36 -6.41 -5.52
C MET A 1 4.74 -5.90 -5.14
N GLU A 2 5.64 -6.76 -4.67
CA GLU A 2 7.05 -6.44 -4.37
C GLU A 2 7.76 -5.61 -5.45
N LYS A 3 7.63 -5.99 -6.73
CA LYS A 3 8.19 -5.23 -7.85
C LYS A 3 7.69 -3.78 -7.92
N SER A 4 6.42 -3.54 -7.64
CA SER A 4 5.83 -2.20 -7.68
C SER A 4 6.28 -1.36 -6.49
N ILE A 5 6.31 -1.93 -5.27
CA ILE A 5 6.81 -1.24 -4.08
C ILE A 5 8.27 -0.83 -4.28
N LYS A 6 9.10 -1.74 -4.80
CA LYS A 6 10.50 -1.47 -5.09
C LYS A 6 10.68 -0.27 -6.04
N ILE A 7 9.87 -0.21 -7.11
CA ILE A 7 9.86 0.95 -8.02
C ILE A 7 9.50 2.25 -7.26
N LEU A 8 8.49 2.20 -6.39
CA LEU A 8 8.09 3.36 -5.59
C LEU A 8 9.18 3.78 -4.58
N GLU A 9 9.87 2.84 -3.98
CA GLU A 9 11.01 3.10 -3.08
C GLU A 9 12.17 3.74 -3.84
N GLU A 10 12.51 3.25 -5.04
CA GLU A 10 13.53 3.83 -5.90
C GLU A 10 13.18 5.29 -6.30
N ILE A 11 11.90 5.55 -6.65
CA ILE A 11 11.43 6.91 -6.95
C ILE A 11 11.51 7.79 -5.70
N SER A 12 11.11 7.27 -4.54
CA SER A 12 11.17 8.00 -3.27
C SER A 12 12.59 8.41 -2.92
N GLN A 13 13.56 7.48 -3.03
CA GLN A 13 14.98 7.75 -2.84
C GLN A 13 15.50 8.84 -3.79
N LYS A 14 15.06 8.80 -5.06
CA LYS A 14 15.38 9.86 -6.02
C LYS A 14 14.79 11.21 -5.59
N CYS A 15 13.54 11.27 -5.16
CA CYS A 15 12.89 12.51 -4.69
C CYS A 15 13.58 13.09 -3.44
N TYR A 16 14.04 12.25 -2.51
CA TYR A 16 14.86 12.68 -1.38
C TYR A 16 16.19 13.27 -1.81
N SER A 17 16.85 12.62 -2.78
CA SER A 17 18.12 13.09 -3.34
C SER A 17 17.94 14.44 -4.06
N ASP A 18 16.94 14.55 -4.92
CA ASP A 18 16.57 15.80 -5.62
C ASP A 18 16.30 16.92 -4.60
N THR A 19 15.53 16.64 -3.54
CA THR A 19 15.23 17.63 -2.49
C THR A 19 16.49 18.14 -1.81
N THR A 20 17.41 17.23 -1.47
CA THR A 20 18.70 17.57 -0.84
C THR A 20 19.53 18.45 -1.76
N VAL A 21 19.63 18.08 -3.04
CA VAL A 21 20.36 18.85 -4.06
C VAL A 21 19.78 20.25 -4.21
N TYR A 22 18.47 20.39 -4.42
CA TYR A 22 17.86 21.70 -4.62
C TYR A 22 17.85 22.58 -3.36
N LYS A 23 17.86 21.98 -2.16
CA LYS A 23 17.84 22.71 -0.89
C LYS A 23 19.22 23.19 -0.44
N PHE A 24 20.29 22.41 -0.69
CA PHE A 24 21.60 22.68 -0.11
C PHE A 24 22.71 22.97 -1.13
N SER A 25 22.55 22.62 -2.40
CA SER A 25 23.59 22.87 -3.41
C SER A 25 23.63 24.35 -3.81
N LYS A 26 24.68 25.05 -3.35
CA LYS A 26 24.97 26.45 -3.68
C LYS A 26 25.39 26.67 -5.13
N ASN A 27 25.87 25.63 -5.81
CA ASN A 27 26.40 25.69 -7.18
C ASN A 27 25.30 25.55 -8.26
N LEU A 28 24.04 25.38 -7.87
CA LEU A 28 22.93 25.37 -8.82
C LEU A 28 22.56 26.81 -9.15
N ASN A 29 23.03 27.29 -10.31
CA ASN A 29 22.63 28.57 -10.89
C ASN A 29 21.21 28.49 -11.48
N LEU A 30 20.23 28.23 -10.60
CA LEU A 30 18.81 28.08 -10.93
C LEU A 30 17.98 29.09 -10.12
N PRO A 31 16.88 29.61 -10.66
CA PRO A 31 15.98 30.51 -9.92
C PRO A 31 15.41 29.84 -8.67
N ASP A 32 15.27 30.60 -7.58
CA ASP A 32 14.75 30.07 -6.31
C ASP A 32 13.33 29.51 -6.44
N LYS A 33 12.48 30.14 -7.25
CA LYS A 33 11.13 29.63 -7.55
C LYS A 33 11.17 28.26 -8.23
N TYR A 34 12.15 28.02 -9.10
CA TYR A 34 12.33 26.72 -9.76
C TYR A 34 12.77 25.66 -8.74
N LYS A 35 13.76 25.97 -7.91
CA LYS A 35 14.23 25.06 -6.83
C LYS A 35 13.08 24.71 -5.88
N LYS A 36 12.31 25.72 -5.46
CA LYS A 36 11.12 25.53 -4.64
C LYS A 36 10.10 24.60 -5.30
N GLY A 37 9.77 24.83 -6.58
CA GLY A 37 8.84 23.96 -7.31
C GLY A 37 9.31 22.50 -7.38
N ARG A 38 10.62 22.27 -7.55
CA ARG A 38 11.20 20.91 -7.50
C ARG A 38 11.09 20.27 -6.12
N ILE A 39 11.34 21.03 -5.06
CA ILE A 39 11.23 20.55 -3.68
C ILE A 39 9.77 20.21 -3.34
N ASP A 40 8.85 21.12 -3.64
CA ASP A 40 7.42 20.95 -3.34
C ASP A 40 6.85 19.74 -4.09
N ALA A 41 7.19 19.59 -5.38
CA ALA A 41 6.78 18.43 -6.18
C ALA A 41 7.38 17.11 -5.65
N SER A 42 8.67 17.08 -5.31
CA SER A 42 9.32 15.89 -4.72
C SER A 42 8.70 15.50 -3.38
N SER A 43 8.35 16.47 -2.54
CA SER A 43 7.66 16.22 -1.28
C SER A 43 6.28 15.59 -1.52
N TRP A 44 5.49 16.20 -2.40
CA TRP A 44 4.15 15.69 -2.72
C TRP A 44 4.19 14.27 -3.32
N ILE A 45 5.18 13.98 -4.17
CA ILE A 45 5.39 12.63 -4.72
C ILE A 45 5.71 11.63 -3.61
N ASN A 46 6.56 12.00 -2.65
CA ASN A 46 6.89 11.14 -1.51
C ASN A 46 5.67 10.86 -0.64
N ASP A 47 4.83 11.86 -0.39
CA ASP A 47 3.57 11.70 0.36
C ASP A 47 2.61 10.74 -0.37
N LEU A 48 2.53 10.86 -1.70
CA LEU A 48 1.72 9.97 -2.53
C LEU A 48 2.23 8.53 -2.52
N ILE A 49 3.55 8.35 -2.61
CA ILE A 49 4.19 7.04 -2.49
C ILE A 49 3.90 6.42 -1.12
N TYR A 50 4.05 7.19 -0.05
CA TYR A 50 3.74 6.74 1.30
C TYR A 50 2.29 6.25 1.39
N TYR A 51 1.32 7.02 0.87
CA TYR A 51 -0.09 6.62 0.83
C TYR A 51 -0.28 5.25 0.16
N TYR A 52 0.31 5.04 -1.02
CA TYR A 52 0.14 3.77 -1.73
C TYR A 52 0.83 2.59 -1.06
N VAL A 53 2.01 2.81 -0.45
CA VAL A 53 2.69 1.78 0.35
C VAL A 53 1.86 1.40 1.57
N GLN A 54 1.26 2.37 2.27
CA GLN A 54 0.38 2.08 3.40
C GLN A 54 -0.89 1.35 2.97
N LYS A 55 -1.49 1.76 1.84
CA LYS A 55 -2.64 1.07 1.26
C LYS A 55 -2.34 -0.38 0.95
N GLU A 56 -1.18 -0.66 0.37
CA GLU A 56 -0.74 -2.03 0.06
C GLU A 56 -0.49 -2.85 1.32
N LYS A 57 0.16 -2.28 2.34
CA LYS A 57 0.34 -2.93 3.65
C LYS A 57 -0.98 -3.33 4.32
N ASN A 58 -2.03 -2.53 4.13
CA ASN A 58 -3.35 -2.81 4.70
C ASN A 58 -4.22 -3.70 3.81
N PHE A 59 -3.86 -3.89 2.53
CA PHE A 59 -4.70 -4.58 1.56
C PHE A 59 -5.05 -6.01 1.99
N LEU A 60 -4.05 -6.81 2.36
CA LEU A 60 -4.29 -8.19 2.79
C LEU A 60 -5.06 -8.25 4.11
N LYS A 61 -4.80 -7.30 5.01
CA LYS A 61 -5.53 -7.20 6.29
C LYS A 61 -7.01 -6.89 6.06
N GLU A 62 -7.32 -5.93 5.19
CA GLU A 62 -8.69 -5.59 4.80
C GLU A 62 -9.38 -6.78 4.12
N PHE A 63 -8.68 -7.51 3.25
CA PHE A 63 -9.19 -8.72 2.62
C PHE A 63 -9.55 -9.81 3.64
N ILE A 64 -8.67 -10.08 4.61
CA ILE A 64 -8.93 -11.04 5.70
C ILE A 64 -10.11 -10.57 6.56
N GLN A 65 -10.22 -9.27 6.85
CA GLN A 65 -11.35 -8.73 7.59
C GLN A 65 -12.67 -9.02 6.86
N HIS A 66 -12.73 -8.84 5.55
CA HIS A 66 -13.92 -9.18 4.77
C HIS A 66 -14.29 -10.67 4.82
N ILE A 67 -13.31 -11.57 4.87
CA ILE A 67 -13.56 -13.01 5.08
C ILE A 67 -14.20 -13.24 6.45
N ASN A 68 -13.67 -12.60 7.50
CA ASN A 68 -14.23 -12.71 8.84
C ASN A 68 -15.65 -12.16 8.94
N ASP A 69 -15.90 -10.98 8.35
CA ASP A 69 -17.24 -10.38 8.30
C ASP A 69 -18.22 -11.33 7.60
N GLN A 70 -17.80 -11.99 6.53
CA GLN A 70 -18.63 -12.97 5.82
C GLN A 70 -18.91 -14.21 6.69
N LYS A 71 -17.94 -14.68 7.48
CA LYS A 71 -18.16 -15.78 8.43
C LYS A 71 -19.15 -15.42 9.53
N GLU A 72 -19.17 -14.17 9.98
CA GLU A 72 -20.18 -13.69 10.93
C GLU A 72 -21.59 -13.72 10.31
N ILE A 73 -21.73 -13.33 9.04
CA ILE A 73 -22.99 -13.44 8.29
C ILE A 73 -23.40 -14.91 8.11
N ILE A 74 -22.45 -15.81 7.84
CA ILE A 74 -22.77 -17.24 7.68
C ILE A 74 -23.19 -17.86 9.02
N ALA A 75 -22.67 -17.37 10.15
CA ALA A 75 -22.98 -17.91 11.48
C ALA A 75 -24.48 -17.91 11.77
N ILE A 76 -25.23 -16.92 11.26
CA ILE A 76 -26.67 -16.77 11.45
C ILE A 76 -27.53 -17.59 10.46
N ILE A 77 -26.92 -18.21 9.44
CA ILE A 77 -27.63 -19.07 8.49
C ILE A 77 -28.00 -20.40 9.19
N ASN A 78 -29.14 -20.97 8.82
CA ASN A 78 -29.57 -22.29 9.30
C ASN A 78 -28.51 -23.36 9.00
N ASN A 79 -28.34 -24.28 9.94
CA ASN A 79 -27.39 -25.38 9.77
C ASN A 79 -27.85 -26.31 8.64
N GLY A 80 -26.89 -26.73 7.82
CA GLY A 80 -27.09 -27.62 6.68
C GLY A 80 -25.90 -27.57 5.73
N ASP A 81 -25.93 -28.42 4.70
CA ASP A 81 -24.80 -28.61 3.77
C ASP A 81 -24.37 -27.31 3.08
N TYR A 82 -25.32 -26.42 2.79
CA TYR A 82 -25.02 -25.11 2.22
C TYR A 82 -24.14 -24.24 3.14
N LYS A 83 -24.48 -24.16 4.44
CA LYS A 83 -23.70 -23.41 5.43
C LYS A 83 -22.30 -24.01 5.58
N ASN A 84 -22.20 -25.34 5.60
CA ASN A 84 -20.93 -26.04 5.69
C ASN A 84 -20.05 -25.73 4.47
N GLY A 85 -20.59 -25.82 3.26
CA GLY A 85 -19.84 -25.50 2.04
C GLY A 85 -19.35 -24.05 1.99
N LEU A 86 -20.12 -23.08 2.50
CA LEU A 86 -19.67 -21.70 2.62
C LEU A 86 -18.50 -21.57 3.61
N TYR A 87 -18.58 -22.23 4.77
CA TYR A 87 -17.49 -22.20 5.76
C TYR A 87 -16.22 -22.88 5.24
N ASP A 88 -16.35 -24.05 4.64
CA ASP A 88 -15.23 -24.83 4.12
C ASP A 88 -14.44 -24.01 3.09
N GLN A 89 -15.13 -23.37 2.14
CA GLN A 89 -14.49 -22.52 1.12
C GLN A 89 -13.75 -21.32 1.74
N LEU A 90 -14.35 -20.64 2.72
CA LEU A 90 -13.71 -19.50 3.38
C LEU A 90 -12.51 -19.94 4.24
N GLN A 91 -12.59 -21.12 4.85
CA GLN A 91 -11.50 -21.69 5.64
C GLN A 91 -10.34 -22.13 4.75
N GLU A 92 -10.60 -22.75 3.59
CA GLU A 92 -9.59 -23.13 2.62
C GLU A 92 -8.78 -21.90 2.14
N VAL A 93 -9.48 -20.81 1.80
CA VAL A 93 -8.84 -19.56 1.37
C VAL A 93 -7.96 -18.96 2.48
N GLU A 94 -8.43 -18.96 3.73
CA GLU A 94 -7.61 -18.48 4.85
C GLU A 94 -6.37 -19.31 5.11
N LEU A 95 -6.45 -20.64 4.95
CA LEU A 95 -5.30 -21.52 5.08
C LEU A 95 -4.27 -21.19 4.00
N HIS A 96 -4.73 -21.02 2.76
CA HIS A 96 -3.85 -20.66 1.64
C HIS A 96 -3.11 -19.33 1.88
N ILE A 97 -3.79 -18.33 2.47
CA ILE A 97 -3.16 -17.05 2.80
C ILE A 97 -2.08 -17.19 3.87
N LYS A 98 -2.27 -18.07 4.87
CA LYS A 98 -1.30 -18.27 5.97
C LYS A 98 -0.04 -19.03 5.53
N GLU A 99 -0.16 -19.83 4.48
CA GLU A 99 0.93 -20.65 3.94
C GLU A 99 1.76 -19.95 2.84
N SER A 100 1.25 -18.80 2.33
CA SER A 100 1.90 -17.97 1.30
C SER A 100 2.86 -16.94 1.89
#